data_AF-A0A0E2UQK1-F1
#
_entry.id   AF-A0A0E2UQK1-F1
#
_cell.length_a   1.000
_cell.length_b   1.000
_cell.length_c   1.000
_cell.angle_alpha   90.00
_cell.angle_beta   90.00
_cell.angle_gamma   90.00
#
_symmetry.space_group_name_H-M   'P 1'
#
loop_
_entity.id
_entity.type
_entity.pdbx_description
1 polymer ?
#
loop_
_entity_poly.entity_id
_entity_poly.type
_entity_poly.pdbx_seq_one_letter_code
_entity_poly.pdbx_strand_id
1 'polypeptide(L)'
;MTESNIISRVQEMRQKYLYDKMETADCGDFTCKDLKKAKKIKKKLIGLEKERCHKLIEHEDISLIDQKIALLKEEFRKESNSKQGQDTP
;
A
#
# COMPACT_ATOMS: atom_id res chain seq x y z
N MET A 1 6.82 42.79 12.76
CA MET A 1 7.12 41.44 12.23
C MET A 1 8.10 41.62 11.08
N THR A 2 9.27 41.01 11.14
CA THR A 2 10.30 41.14 10.11
C THR A 2 9.95 40.29 8.89
N GLU A 3 10.34 40.74 7.71
CA GLU A 3 10.08 40.08 6.42
C GLU A 3 10.48 38.60 6.42
N SER A 4 11.59 38.25 7.09
CA SER A 4 12.07 36.88 7.27
C SER A 4 11.06 35.97 7.99
N ASN A 5 10.23 36.52 8.89
CA ASN A 5 9.23 35.78 9.62
C ASN A 5 8.04 35.37 8.72
N ILE A 6 7.67 36.25 7.78
CA ILE A 6 6.62 36.00 6.81
C ILE A 6 7.07 34.93 5.80
N ILE A 7 8.31 35.03 5.32
CA ILE A 7 8.89 34.04 4.39
C ILE A 7 8.95 32.65 5.04
N SER A 8 9.43 32.58 6.28
CA SER A 8 9.49 31.32 7.04
C SER A 8 8.10 30.72 7.23
N ARG A 9 7.12 31.55 7.58
CA ARG A 9 5.73 31.10 7.76
C ARG A 9 5.11 30.58 6.46
N VAL A 10 5.38 31.23 5.33
CA VAL A 10 4.91 30.76 4.01
C VAL A 10 5.58 29.44 3.64
N GLN A 11 6.87 29.25 3.92
CA GLN A 11 7.56 27.98 3.69
C GLN A 11 7.00 26.85 4.55
N GLU A 12 6.73 27.09 5.84
CA GLU A 12 6.07 26.11 6.71
C GLU A 12 4.69 25.70 6.17
N MET A 13 3.91 26.66 5.67
CA MET A 13 2.61 26.38 5.09
C MET A 13 2.71 25.57 3.79
N ARG A 14 3.71 25.86 2.95
CA ARG A 14 3.97 25.06 1.75
C ARG A 14 4.37 23.62 2.11
N GLN A 15 5.24 23.43 3.10
CA GLN A 15 5.63 22.11 3.59
C GLN A 15 4.42 21.32 4.11
N LYS A 16 3.66 21.91 5.04
CA LYS A 16 2.52 21.25 5.67
C LYS A 16 1.39 20.87 4.72
N TYR A 17 1.15 21.66 3.67
CA TYR A 17 -0.06 21.50 2.85
C TYR A 17 0.20 21.03 1.41
N LEU A 18 1.39 21.26 0.86
CA LEU A 18 1.72 20.90 -0.53
C LEU A 18 2.71 19.73 -0.58
N TYR A 19 3.78 19.76 0.21
CA TYR A 19 4.85 18.76 0.12
C TYR A 19 4.54 17.48 0.94
N ASP A 20 3.95 17.61 2.13
CA ASP A 20 3.51 16.46 2.95
C ASP A 20 2.41 15.63 2.26
N LYS A 21 1.65 16.26 1.35
CA LYS A 21 0.65 15.59 0.52
C LYS A 21 1.22 14.92 -0.73
N MET A 22 2.44 15.26 -1.17
CA MET A 22 3.10 14.60 -2.30
C MET A 22 3.66 13.24 -1.89
N GLU A 23 4.22 13.10 -0.69
CA GLU A 23 4.67 11.78 -0.20
C GLU A 23 3.53 10.79 0.03
N THR A 24 2.33 11.30 0.37
CA THR A 24 1.12 10.47 0.55
C THR A 24 0.30 10.30 -0.73
N ALA A 25 0.58 11.10 -1.76
CA ALA A 25 -0.01 11.00 -3.10
C ALA A 25 0.91 10.31 -4.11
N ASP A 26 1.87 9.48 -3.65
CA ASP A 26 2.44 8.38 -4.46
C ASP A 26 1.38 7.27 -4.66
N CYS A 27 0.19 7.68 -5.08
CA CYS A 27 -0.77 6.83 -5.74
C CYS A 27 -0.40 6.91 -7.22
N GLY A 28 0.76 6.31 -7.56
CA GLY A 28 1.21 6.19 -8.94
C GLY A 28 0.05 5.72 -9.82
N ASP A 29 -0.08 6.33 -11.00
CA ASP A 29 -1.23 6.18 -11.90
C ASP A 29 -1.52 4.69 -12.17
N PHE A 30 -2.43 4.10 -11.38
CA PHE A 30 -2.67 2.66 -11.41
C PHE A 30 -3.41 2.34 -12.71
N THR A 31 -2.78 1.55 -13.58
CA THR A 31 -3.43 1.14 -14.81
C THR A 31 -4.68 0.31 -14.49
N CYS A 32 -5.66 0.29 -15.41
CA CYS A 32 -6.83 -0.58 -15.28
C CYS A 32 -6.45 -2.07 -15.09
N LYS A 33 -5.28 -2.49 -15.59
CA LYS A 33 -4.74 -3.85 -15.38
C LYS A 33 -4.29 -4.05 -13.93
N ASP A 34 -3.64 -3.06 -13.31
CA ASP A 34 -3.19 -3.10 -11.91
C ASP A 34 -4.38 -3.21 -10.95
N LEU A 35 -5.42 -2.41 -11.18
CA LEU A 35 -6.67 -2.48 -10.39
C LEU A 35 -7.37 -3.84 -10.50
N LYS A 36 -7.36 -4.47 -11.68
CA LYS A 36 -7.90 -5.83 -11.88
C LYS A 36 -7.06 -6.88 -11.14
N LYS A 37 -5.73 -6.78 -11.17
CA LYS A 37 -4.83 -7.67 -10.42
C LYS A 37 -5.03 -7.52 -8.91
N ALA A 38 -5.07 -6.27 -8.41
CA ALA A 38 -5.33 -5.98 -7.00
C ALA A 38 -6.68 -6.54 -6.53
N LYS A 39 -7.74 -6.39 -7.33
CA LYS A 39 -9.06 -7.00 -7.04
C LYS A 39 -9.00 -8.52 -6.98
N LYS A 40 -8.24 -9.18 -7.86
CA LYS A 40 -8.05 -10.65 -7.82
C LYS A 40 -7.33 -11.09 -6.55
N ILE A 41 -6.24 -10.42 -6.19
CA ILE A 41 -5.46 -10.72 -4.97
C ILE A 41 -6.35 -10.52 -3.73
N LYS A 42 -7.09 -9.40 -3.66
CA LYS A 42 -8.05 -9.14 -2.57
C LYS A 42 -9.10 -10.24 -2.44
N LYS A 43 -9.70 -10.68 -3.55
CA LYS A 43 -10.69 -11.77 -3.53
C LYS A 43 -10.10 -13.09 -3.02
N LYS A 44 -8.87 -13.41 -3.43
CA LYS A 44 -8.16 -14.61 -2.98
C LYS A 44 -7.81 -14.55 -1.50
N LEU A 45 -7.39 -13.38 -1.01
CA LEU A 45 -7.09 -13.13 0.40
C LEU A 45 -8.32 -13.35 1.27
N ILE A 46 -9.47 -12.78 0.89
CA ILE A 46 -10.74 -12.96 1.61
C ILE A 46 -11.14 -14.43 1.70
N GLY A 47 -10.95 -15.20 0.62
CA GLY A 47 -11.23 -16.64 0.61
C GLY A 47 -10.35 -17.42 1.59
N LEU A 48 -9.05 -17.15 1.59
CA LEU A 48 -8.10 -17.80 2.51
C LEU A 48 -8.38 -17.43 3.98
N GLU A 49 -8.73 -16.18 4.28
CA GLU A 49 -9.06 -15.80 5.65
C GLU A 49 -10.38 -16.40 6.14
N LYS A 50 -11.34 -16.60 5.23
CA LYS A 50 -12.56 -17.35 5.55
C LYS A 50 -12.23 -18.80 5.90
N GLU A 51 -11.41 -19.47 5.10
CA GLU A 51 -10.97 -20.85 5.35
C GLU A 51 -10.17 -20.95 6.66
N ARG A 52 -9.25 -20.01 6.89
CA ARG A 52 -8.49 -19.89 8.14
C ARG A 52 -9.40 -19.79 9.36
N CYS A 53 -10.43 -18.95 9.28
CA CYS A 53 -11.39 -18.75 10.36
C CYS A 53 -12.15 -20.04 10.68
N HIS A 54 -12.61 -20.78 9.66
CA HIS A 54 -13.28 -22.07 9.88
C HIS A 54 -12.34 -23.10 10.53
N LYS A 55 -11.12 -23.26 10.02
CA LYS A 55 -10.14 -24.19 10.59
C LYS A 55 -9.76 -23.85 12.02
N LEU A 56 -9.69 -22.56 12.35
CA LEU A 56 -9.42 -22.10 13.70
C LEU A 56 -10.55 -22.50 14.67
N ILE A 57 -11.81 -22.44 14.21
CA ILE A 57 -12.98 -22.90 14.99
C ILE A 57 -12.96 -24.42 15.16
N GLU A 58 -12.54 -25.16 14.13
CA GLU A 58 -12.43 -26.62 14.14
C GLU A 58 -11.17 -27.13 14.87
N HIS A 59 -10.34 -26.23 15.42
CA HIS A 59 -9.05 -26.54 16.06
C HIS A 59 -8.07 -27.31 15.14
N GLU A 60 -8.16 -27.07 13.84
CA GLU A 60 -7.26 -27.64 12.84
C GLU A 60 -6.01 -26.77 12.62
N ASP A 61 -4.97 -27.36 12.00
CA ASP A 61 -3.75 -26.63 11.65
C ASP A 61 -4.02 -25.60 10.53
N ILE A 62 -3.65 -24.35 10.82
CA ILE A 62 -3.77 -23.20 9.92
C ILE A 62 -2.44 -22.79 9.27
N SER A 63 -1.33 -23.45 9.61
CA SER A 63 0.03 -23.05 9.21
C SER A 63 0.19 -22.93 7.69
N LEU A 64 -0.40 -23.85 6.93
CA LEU A 64 -0.38 -23.82 5.46
C LEU A 64 -1.20 -22.65 4.89
N ILE A 65 -2.29 -22.25 5.56
CA ILE A 65 -3.11 -21.12 5.12
C ILE A 65 -2.38 -19.82 5.43
N ASP A 66 -1.77 -19.72 6.62
CA ASP A 66 -0.96 -18.57 7.02
C ASP A 66 0.23 -18.36 6.09
N GLN A 67 0.91 -19.43 5.68
CA GLN A 67 1.98 -19.36 4.69
C GLN A 67 1.47 -18.84 3.34
N LYS A 68 0.32 -19.31 2.86
CA LYS A 68 -0.30 -18.84 1.60
C LYS A 68 -0.69 -17.36 1.67
N ILE A 69 -1.21 -16.92 2.82
CA ILE A 69 -1.57 -15.52 3.06
C ILE A 69 -0.31 -14.65 3.07
N ALA A 70 0.75 -15.08 3.76
CA ALA A 70 2.02 -14.35 3.83
C ALA A 70 2.64 -14.16 2.44
N LEU A 71 2.70 -15.23 1.65
CA LEU A 71 3.19 -15.19 0.26
C LEU A 71 2.36 -14.24 -0.60
N LEU A 72 1.02 -14.32 -0.56
CA LEU A 72 0.17 -13.41 -1.34
C LEU A 72 0.33 -11.94 -0.96
N LYS A 73 0.52 -11.65 0.33
CA LYS A 73 0.79 -10.29 0.82
C LYS A 73 2.16 -9.80 0.34
N GLU A 74 3.16 -10.67 0.32
CA GLU A 74 4.49 -10.35 -0.18
C GLU A 74 4.49 -10.08 -1.69
N GLU A 75 3.84 -10.91 -2.48
CA GLU A 75 3.69 -10.70 -3.93
C GLU A 75 2.98 -9.39 -4.25
N PHE A 76 1.95 -9.03 -3.47
CA PHE A 76 1.30 -7.73 -3.61
C PHE A 76 2.26 -6.55 -3.33
N ARG A 77 3.08 -6.66 -2.28
CA ARG A 77 4.07 -5.63 -1.93
C ARG A 77 5.19 -5.51 -2.98
N LYS A 78 5.65 -6.64 -3.52
CA LYS A 78 6.68 -6.65 -4.58
C LYS A 78 6.15 -5.97 -5.85
N GLU A 79 4.92 -6.28 -6.26
CA GLU A 79 4.29 -5.65 -7.44
C GLU A 79 4.06 -4.15 -7.23
N SER A 80 3.77 -3.69 -6.01
CA SER A 80 3.65 -2.26 -5.71
C SER A 80 5.00 -1.54 -5.63
N ASN A 81 6.07 -2.18 -5.12
CA ASN A 81 7.41 -1.58 -5.00
C ASN A 81 8.24 -1.63 -6.29
N SER A 82 7.96 -2.55 -7.22
CA SER A 82 8.71 -2.68 -8.47
C SER A 82 8.55 -1.48 -9.42
N LYS A 83 7.75 -0.47 -9.05
CA LYS A 83 7.50 0.75 -9.82
C LYS A 83 8.19 2.01 -9.26
N GLN A 84 8.93 1.93 -8.14
CA GLN A 84 9.72 3.07 -7.63
C GLN A 84 11.14 3.17 -8.25
N GLY A 85 11.47 2.38 -9.27
CA GLY A 85 12.85 2.27 -9.79
C GLY A 85 13.04 2.41 -11.31
N GLN A 86 12.04 2.83 -12.07
CA GLN A 86 12.19 3.07 -13.52
C GLN A 86 11.52 4.38 -13.89
N ASP A 87 12.28 5.47 -13.78
CA ASP A 87 12.31 6.60 -14.72
C ASP A 87 13.08 7.77 -14.08
N THR A 88 14.36 7.90 -14.40
CA THR A 88 15.04 9.20 -14.43
C THR A 88 16.10 9.15 -15.55
N PRO A 89 15.94 9.94 -16.63
CA PRO A 89 17.02 10.32 -17.54
C PRO A 89 18.05 11.23 -16.87
#